data_AF-A0A522TUW6-F1
#
_entry.id   AF-A0A522TUW6-F1
#
_cell.length_a   1.000
_cell.length_b   1.000
_cell.length_c   1.000
_cell.angle_alpha   90.00
_cell.angle_beta   90.00
_cell.angle_gamma   90.00
#
_symmetry.space_group_name_H-M   'P 1'
#
loop_
_entity.id
_entity.type
_entity.pdbx_description
1 polymer ?
#
loop_
_entity_poly.entity_id
_entity_poly.type
_entity_poly.pdbx_seq_one_letter_code
_entity_poly.pdbx_strand_id
1 'polypeptide(L)'
;MKLFNPATEPDALQARMAADSGNRVACYCAAWCRTCDAYRPAFETLADQLPQWTFIWVDVEDSPDWLGDEDIENFPTILIQDRQGTRFWGTQLPQIEHLRRLIERAPQLPVVDAGPGRLDELGQ
;
A
#
# COMPACT_ATOMS: atom_id res chain seq x y z
N MET A 1 -0.42 -11.07 11.26
CA MET A 1 0.55 -10.01 10.94
C MET A 1 1.06 -10.18 9.52
N LYS A 2 0.33 -9.61 8.56
CA LYS A 2 0.68 -9.57 7.13
C LYS A 2 0.89 -8.14 6.61
N LEU A 3 1.04 -7.19 7.53
CA LEU A 3 1.39 -5.82 7.22
C LEU A 3 2.91 -5.71 7.25
N PHE A 4 3.51 -5.47 6.08
CA PHE A 4 4.95 -5.34 5.93
C PHE A 4 5.36 -3.87 6.00
N ASN A 5 6.56 -3.59 6.50
CA ASN A 5 7.16 -2.27 6.47
C ASN A 5 8.51 -2.30 5.73
N PRO A 6 8.69 -1.56 4.62
CA PRO A 6 9.92 -1.59 3.84
C PRO A 6 11.16 -1.12 4.61
N ALA A 7 11.02 -0.22 5.59
CA ALA A 7 12.14 0.28 6.37
C ALA A 7 12.69 -0.76 7.36
N THR A 8 11.83 -1.61 7.92
CA THR A 8 12.19 -2.52 9.01
C THR A 8 12.29 -3.99 8.60
N GLU A 9 11.63 -4.38 7.52
CA GLU A 9 11.56 -5.77 7.07
C GLU A 9 11.66 -5.94 5.52
N PRO A 10 12.65 -5.30 4.86
CA PRO A 10 12.76 -5.29 3.40
C PRO A 10 12.90 -6.71 2.81
N ASP A 11 13.72 -7.57 3.42
CA ASP A 11 13.93 -8.94 2.94
C ASP A 11 12.65 -9.79 3.00
N ALA A 12 11.87 -9.64 4.08
CA ALA A 12 10.61 -10.37 4.27
C ALA A 12 9.55 -9.89 3.27
N LEU A 13 9.49 -8.57 3.04
CA LEU A 13 8.62 -7.97 2.04
C LEU A 13 9.01 -8.43 0.62
N GLN A 14 10.29 -8.43 0.27
CA GLN A 14 10.77 -8.91 -1.02
C GLN A 14 10.42 -10.38 -1.25
N ALA A 15 10.67 -11.24 -0.25
CA ALA A 15 10.32 -12.65 -0.31
C ALA A 15 8.80 -12.86 -0.48
N ARG A 16 7.98 -12.08 0.23
CA ARG A 16 6.52 -12.10 0.09
C ARG A 16 6.08 -11.69 -1.31
N MET A 17 6.64 -10.63 -1.86
CA MET A 17 6.32 -10.12 -3.20
C MET A 17 6.74 -11.08 -4.31
N ALA A 18 7.87 -11.78 -4.15
CA ALA A 18 8.30 -12.82 -5.07
C ALA A 18 7.36 -14.04 -5.08
N ALA A 19 6.72 -14.34 -3.94
CA ALA A 19 5.81 -15.46 -3.78
C ALA A 19 4.33 -15.12 -4.00
N ASP A 20 3.96 -13.84 -4.13
CA ASP A 20 2.57 -13.41 -4.26
C ASP A 20 2.02 -13.51 -5.69
N SER A 21 0.73 -13.25 -5.84
CA SER A 21 0.06 -13.22 -7.14
C SER A 21 0.14 -11.85 -7.84
N GLY A 22 0.92 -10.91 -7.30
CA GLY A 22 1.06 -9.52 -7.72
C GLY A 22 0.04 -8.54 -7.14
N ASN A 23 -0.91 -9.00 -6.33
CA ASN A 23 -1.96 -8.18 -5.73
C ASN A 23 -1.45 -7.50 -4.45
N ARG A 24 -1.31 -6.17 -4.48
CA ARG A 24 -0.66 -5.42 -3.40
C ARG A 24 -1.43 -4.16 -3.05
N VAL A 25 -1.39 -3.80 -1.77
CA VAL A 25 -1.97 -2.57 -1.23
C VAL A 25 -0.91 -1.89 -0.38
N ALA A 26 -0.54 -0.66 -0.73
CA ALA A 26 0.36 0.15 0.08
C ALA A 26 -0.37 1.35 0.66
N CYS A 27 -0.15 1.61 1.95
CA CYS A 27 -0.62 2.79 2.64
C CYS A 27 0.57 3.71 2.90
N TYR A 28 0.59 4.85 2.22
CA TYR A 28 1.57 5.90 2.38
C TYR A 28 1.12 6.82 3.51
N CYS A 29 1.97 6.92 4.53
CA CYS A 29 1.74 7.64 5.76
C CYS A 29 3.02 8.33 6.22
N ALA A 30 2.90 9.10 7.29
CA ALA A 30 4.04 9.72 7.98
C ALA A 30 3.84 9.59 9.50
N ALA A 31 4.95 9.52 10.24
CA ALA A 31 4.93 9.32 11.69
C ALA A 31 4.15 10.41 12.45
N TRP A 32 4.15 11.65 11.95
CA TRP A 32 3.44 12.77 12.56
C TRP A 32 1.92 12.80 12.27
N CYS A 33 1.42 11.92 11.40
CA CYS A 33 0.01 11.90 11.00
C CYS A 33 -0.88 11.13 11.99
N ARG A 34 -1.63 11.85 12.83
CA ARG A 34 -2.58 11.25 13.80
C ARG A 34 -3.67 10.41 13.13
N THR A 35 -4.09 10.78 11.93
CA THR A 35 -5.08 10.02 11.16
C THR A 35 -4.52 8.65 10.76
N CYS A 36 -3.25 8.60 10.35
CA CYS A 36 -2.56 7.34 10.05
C CYS A 36 -2.42 6.46 11.30
N ASP A 37 -2.02 7.05 12.43
CA ASP A 37 -1.89 6.31 13.70
C ASP A 37 -3.21 5.62 14.11
N ALA A 38 -4.32 6.36 14.05
CA ALA A 38 -5.65 5.80 14.30
C ALA A 38 -6.10 4.77 13.25
N TYR A 39 -5.60 4.88 12.01
CA TYR A 39 -5.99 4.01 10.90
C TYR A 39 -5.22 2.67 10.89
N ARG A 40 -3.97 2.68 11.34
CA ARG A 40 -3.06 1.52 11.28
C ARG A 40 -3.65 0.22 11.85
N PRO A 41 -4.30 0.19 13.03
CA PRO A 41 -4.86 -1.05 13.58
C PRO A 41 -5.96 -1.65 12.71
N ALA A 42 -6.80 -0.80 12.09
CA ALA A 42 -7.85 -1.24 11.18
C ALA A 42 -7.25 -1.75 9.87
N PHE A 43 -6.20 -1.10 9.35
CA PHE A 43 -5.47 -1.53 8.16
C PHE A 43 -4.78 -2.89 8.37
N GLU A 44 -4.15 -3.10 9.54
CA GLU A 44 -3.55 -4.38 9.92
C GLU A 44 -4.59 -5.49 10.04
N THR A 45 -5.73 -5.20 10.67
CA THR A 45 -6.85 -6.15 10.76
C THR A 45 -7.36 -6.55 9.38
N LEU A 46 -7.46 -5.59 8.45
CA LEU A 46 -7.87 -5.87 7.06
C LEU A 46 -6.83 -6.72 6.32
N ALA A 47 -5.54 -6.50 6.56
CA ALA A 47 -4.45 -7.31 5.99
C ALA A 47 -4.57 -8.78 6.41
N ASP A 48 -4.91 -9.05 7.66
CA ASP A 48 -5.12 -10.41 8.16
C ASP A 48 -6.38 -11.07 7.56
N GLN A 49 -7.40 -10.28 7.19
CA GLN A 49 -8.63 -10.77 6.52
C GLN A 49 -8.45 -11.06 5.02
N LEU A 50 -7.46 -10.45 4.37
CA LEU A 50 -7.23 -10.53 2.93
C LEU A 50 -5.87 -11.18 2.61
N PRO A 51 -5.65 -12.46 2.97
CA PRO A 51 -4.35 -13.13 2.87
C PRO A 51 -3.79 -13.26 1.44
N GLN A 52 -4.65 -13.11 0.42
CA GLN A 52 -4.29 -13.13 -1.00
C GLN A 52 -3.67 -11.82 -1.48
N TRP A 53 -3.79 -10.75 -0.70
CA TRP A 53 -3.15 -9.46 -0.95
C TRP A 53 -1.89 -9.32 -0.09
N THR A 54 -0.92 -8.55 -0.56
CA THR A 54 0.24 -8.12 0.23
C THR A 54 -0.01 -6.69 0.69
N PHE A 55 -0.06 -6.48 2.01
CA PHE A 55 -0.30 -5.17 2.61
C PHE A 55 1.02 -4.55 3.07
N ILE A 56 1.23 -3.28 2.73
CA ILE A 56 2.48 -2.56 2.98
C ILE A 56 2.16 -1.24 3.67
N TRP A 57 2.86 -0.95 4.76
CA TRP A 57 2.83 0.33 5.45
C TRP A 57 4.10 1.10 5.10
N VAL A 58 3.97 2.16 4.32
CA VAL A 58 5.09 3.01 3.92
C VAL A 58 5.05 4.27 4.78
N ASP A 59 6.03 4.43 5.65
CA ASP A 59 6.34 5.74 6.20
C ASP A 59 7.23 6.48 5.19
N VAL A 60 6.74 7.59 4.65
CA VAL A 60 7.46 8.34 3.60
C VAL A 60 8.74 8.99 4.12
N GLU A 61 8.87 9.20 5.42
CA GLU A 61 10.09 9.74 6.03
C GLU A 61 11.18 8.66 6.13
N ASP A 62 10.79 7.42 6.41
CA ASP A 62 11.73 6.29 6.55
C ASP A 62 12.01 5.56 5.23
N SER A 63 11.13 5.69 4.24
CA SER A 63 11.22 4.99 2.95
C SER A 63 10.87 5.90 1.77
N PRO A 64 11.65 6.98 1.55
CA PRO A 64 11.37 7.96 0.48
C PRO A 64 11.43 7.32 -0.92
N ASP A 65 12.29 6.32 -1.13
CA ASP A 65 12.43 5.64 -2.43
C ASP A 65 11.15 4.88 -2.85
N TRP A 66 10.20 4.67 -1.92
CA TRP A 66 8.91 4.05 -2.22
C TRP A 66 7.88 5.03 -2.80
N LEU A 67 8.21 6.32 -2.88
CA LEU A 67 7.42 7.35 -3.56
C LEU A 67 7.76 7.51 -5.05
N GLY A 68 8.88 6.96 -5.52
CA GLY A 68 9.36 7.26 -6.87
C GLY A 68 9.47 8.77 -7.08
N ASP A 69 8.85 9.29 -8.14
CA ASP A 69 8.81 10.73 -8.46
C ASP A 69 7.57 11.45 -7.88
N GLU A 70 6.73 10.78 -7.08
CA GLU A 70 5.51 11.36 -6.53
C GLU A 70 5.78 12.21 -5.28
N ASP A 71 5.02 13.30 -5.13
CA ASP A 71 5.00 14.13 -3.92
C ASP A 71 3.59 14.04 -3.28
N ILE A 72 3.52 13.49 -2.07
CA ILE A 72 2.24 13.27 -1.36
C ILE A 72 2.07 14.33 -0.28
N GLU A 73 1.09 15.20 -0.49
CA GLU A 73 0.74 16.24 0.51
C GLU A 73 -0.33 15.77 1.52
N ASN A 74 -1.05 14.67 1.21
CA ASN A 74 -2.22 14.23 1.97
C ASN A 74 -2.10 12.77 2.41
N PHE A 75 -2.31 12.51 3.70
CA PHE A 75 -2.19 11.19 4.32
C PHE A 75 -3.49 10.74 5.00
N PRO A 76 -3.84 9.44 4.98
CA PRO A 76 -3.18 8.37 4.23
C PRO A 76 -3.47 8.42 2.73
N THR A 77 -2.47 8.06 1.92
CA THR A 77 -2.65 7.83 0.47
C THR A 77 -2.50 6.34 0.17
N ILE A 78 -3.42 5.80 -0.62
CA ILE A 78 -3.49 4.36 -0.89
C ILE A 78 -3.08 4.09 -2.33
N LEU A 79 -2.19 3.12 -2.50
CA LEU A 79 -1.91 2.46 -3.76
C LEU A 79 -2.53 1.07 -3.76
N ILE A 80 -3.22 0.71 -4.84
CA ILE A 80 -3.64 -0.66 -5.11
C ILE A 80 -3.06 -1.07 -6.46
N GLN A 81 -2.32 -2.18 -6.47
CA GLN A 81 -1.67 -2.73 -7.64
C GLN A 81 -2.01 -4.20 -7.84
N ASP A 82 -2.04 -4.61 -9.11
CA ASP A 82 -1.93 -6.00 -9.50
C ASP A 82 -0.75 -6.19 -10.48
N ARG A 83 -0.66 -7.35 -11.15
CA ARG A 83 0.41 -7.64 -12.12
C ARG A 83 0.38 -6.74 -13.37
N GLN A 84 -0.77 -6.14 -13.71
CA GLN A 84 -0.90 -5.29 -14.88
C GLN A 84 -0.53 -3.83 -14.58
N GLY A 85 -0.52 -3.42 -13.30
CA GLY A 85 -0.10 -2.08 -12.90
C GLY A 85 -0.98 -1.48 -11.79
N THR A 86 -0.98 -0.15 -11.72
CA THR A 86 -1.78 0.60 -10.76
C THR A 86 -3.27 0.52 -11.11
N ARG A 87 -4.08 0.09 -10.14
CA ARG A 87 -5.55 0.09 -10.20
C ARG A 87 -6.15 1.28 -9.50
N PHE A 88 -5.46 1.79 -8.49
CA PHE A 88 -5.88 2.97 -7.74
C PHE A 88 -4.67 3.66 -7.12
N TRP A 89 -4.64 4.99 -7.19
CA TRP A 89 -3.71 5.86 -6.49
C TRP A 89 -4.48 7.08 -5.97
N GLY A 90 -4.41 7.34 -4.67
CA GLY A 90 -4.95 8.58 -4.13
C GLY A 90 -5.27 8.55 -2.65
N THR A 91 -5.54 9.73 -2.12
CA THR A 91 -5.91 9.93 -0.71
C THR A 91 -7.24 9.25 -0.40
N GLN A 92 -7.30 8.58 0.74
CA GLN A 92 -8.53 8.02 1.28
C GLN A 92 -8.71 8.51 2.71
N LEU A 93 -9.95 8.89 3.05
CA LEU A 93 -10.32 9.03 4.46
C LEU A 93 -10.16 7.68 5.16
N PRO A 94 -9.86 7.64 6.47
CA PRO A 94 -9.58 6.41 7.23
C PRO A 94 -10.84 5.57 7.48
N GLN A 95 -11.60 5.24 6.43
CA GLN A 95 -12.79 4.41 6.47
C GLN A 95 -12.43 3.04 5.91
N ILE A 96 -12.07 2.12 6.82
CA ILE A 96 -11.53 0.80 6.44
C ILE A 96 -12.49 -0.01 5.54
N GLU A 97 -13.79 0.09 5.76
CA GLU A 97 -14.80 -0.58 4.94
C GLU A 97 -14.87 -0.04 3.50
N HIS A 98 -14.52 1.23 3.29
CA HIS A 98 -14.41 1.76 1.94
C HIS A 98 -13.19 1.16 1.24
N LEU A 99 -12.05 1.11 1.92
CA LEU A 99 -10.85 0.46 1.37
C LEU A 99 -11.12 -1.01 1.03
N ARG A 100 -11.75 -1.78 1.92
CA ARG A 100 -12.08 -3.19 1.65
C ARG A 100 -12.88 -3.34 0.35
N ARG A 101 -13.94 -2.55 0.17
CA ARG A 101 -14.76 -2.58 -1.05
C ARG A 101 -13.97 -2.15 -2.29
N LEU A 102 -13.05 -1.20 -2.15
CA LEU A 102 -12.20 -0.76 -3.24
C LEU A 102 -11.24 -1.87 -3.67
N ILE A 103 -10.60 -2.56 -2.72
CA ILE A 103 -9.72 -3.71 -2.98
C ILE A 103 -10.48 -4.83 -3.70
N GLU A 104 -11.70 -5.15 -3.24
CA GLU A 104 -12.55 -6.17 -3.87
C GLU A 104 -12.91 -5.83 -5.34
N ARG A 105 -13.02 -4.54 -5.65
CA ARG A 105 -13.34 -4.04 -7.00
C ARG A 105 -12.10 -3.80 -7.86
N ALA A 106 -10.92 -3.68 -7.27
CA ALA A 106 -9.69 -3.31 -7.96
C ALA A 106 -9.37 -4.15 -9.22
N PRO A 107 -9.60 -5.49 -9.25
CA PRO A 107 -9.37 -6.29 -10.46
C PRO A 107 -10.25 -5.90 -11.65
N GLN A 108 -11.34 -5.17 -11.43
CA GLN A 108 -12.27 -4.70 -12.46
C GLN A 108 -11.99 -3.24 -12.86
N LEU A 109 -11.13 -2.53 -12.13
CA LEU A 109 -10.74 -1.16 -12.46
C LEU A 109 -9.75 -1.16 -13.62
N PRO A 110 -9.79 -0.15 -14.51
CA PRO A 110 -8.77 0.00 -15.53
C PRO A 110 -7.38 0.21 -14.90
N VAL A 111 -6.33 -0.17 -15.63
CA VAL A 111 -4.97 0.25 -15.25
C VAL A 111 -4.88 1.75 -15.49
N VAL A 112 -4.30 2.47 -14.53
CA VAL A 112 -4.03 3.90 -14.62
C VAL A 112 -2.53 4.14 -14.63
N ASP A 113 -2.10 5.17 -15.37
CA ASP A 113 -0.72 5.66 -15.37
C ASP A 113 -0.60 6.72 -14.27
N ALA A 114 -0.57 6.25 -13.03
CA ALA A 114 -0.51 7.09 -11.84
C ALA A 114 0.17 6.37 -10.68
N GLY A 115 0.73 7.16 -9.77
CA GLY A 115 1.39 6.68 -8.58
C GLY A 115 2.87 6.35 -8.80
N PRO A 116 3.52 5.84 -7.75
CA PRO A 116 4.98 5.87 -7.61
C PRO A 116 5.72 4.85 -8.49
N GLY A 117 5.04 4.19 -9.43
CA GLY A 117 5.57 3.06 -10.17
C GLY A 117 5.29 1.70 -9.52
N ARG A 118 5.97 0.65 -9.99
CA ARG A 118 5.75 -0.76 -9.61
C ARG A 118 6.33 -1.06 -8.22
N LEU A 119 5.51 -1.52 -7.27
CA LEU A 119 5.96 -1.81 -5.89
C LEU A 119 7.09 -2.87 -5.78
N ASP A 120 7.26 -3.76 -6.75
CA ASP A 120 8.37 -4.73 -6.80
C ASP A 120 9.68 -4.16 -7.33
N GLU A 121 9.62 -3.00 -7.97
CA GLU A 121 10.77 -2.29 -8.52
C GLU A 121 11.22 -1.15 -7.58
N LEU A 122 10.32 -0.70 -6.71
CA LEU A 122 10.60 0.29 -5.67
C LEU A 122 11.38 -0.31 -4.49
N GLY A 123 12.35 0.44 -3.99
CA GLY A 123 13.16 0.04 -2.83
C GLY A 123 14.12 -1.13 -3.06
N GLN A 124 14.52 -1.37 -4.32
CA GLN A 124 15.68 -2.22 -4.66
C GLN A 124 17.00 -1.48 -4.52
#